data_AF-A0A7Y5DRJ2-F1
#
_entry.id   AF-A0A7Y5DRJ2-F1
#
_cell.length_a   1.000
_cell.length_b   1.000
_cell.length_c   1.000
_cell.angle_alpha   90.00
_cell.angle_beta   90.00
_cell.angle_gamma   90.00
#
_symmetry.space_group_name_H-M   'P 1'
#
loop_
_entity.id
_entity.type
_entity.pdbx_description
1 polymer ?
#
loop_
_entity_poly.entity_id
_entity_poly.type
_entity_poly.pdbx_seq_one_letter_code
_entity_poly.pdbx_strand_id
1 'polypeptide(L)'
;MLRMSLIHLSKPLLLCLALGGLGMALAAPTAQAAVSVAVNTFRGTWNATANYRAGDVVGYQKQSYIAQAANINKTPAPTSTTWYLLAAQGPRGIQGIQGIPGTKGDPGAKGDTGAAGARGPAGPKGDPGAPGKDGTNGTNGSFPAGTARGDMQWWDGTAWVMIPAGLHNTTLKNCNGVPTWVVAHCPSFVIGDTGPAGGIVFYLTDNSGQHGLEAAPVDQSAAAPWGCAGIFIPAANGTAVGTGAANTAAIEAGCAEPGIAAKVADAYSLNGYDDWYLPSRDELNELYQAKSLNLVGGFANNTYWSSTEIDANLAWSQDFGTGNQLIYGKYSSLGVRAVRAF
;
A
#
# COMPACT_ATOMS: atom_id res chain seq x y z
N MET A 1 9.20 29.58 -9.90
CA MET A 1 8.86 28.87 -11.14
C MET A 1 9.02 27.37 -10.88
N LEU A 2 7.96 26.67 -10.50
CA LEU A 2 7.98 25.20 -10.39
C LEU A 2 7.48 24.62 -11.70
N ARG A 3 8.34 23.91 -12.43
CA ARG A 3 7.96 23.09 -13.58
C ARG A 3 7.49 21.73 -13.05
N MET A 4 6.20 21.44 -13.19
CA MET A 4 5.63 20.14 -12.86
C MET A 4 5.59 19.31 -14.14
N SER A 5 6.47 18.32 -14.27
CA SER A 5 6.51 17.40 -15.40
C SER A 5 5.53 16.24 -15.14
N LEU A 6 4.48 16.11 -15.95
CA LEU A 6 3.55 14.98 -15.92
C LEU A 6 4.14 13.81 -16.73
N ILE A 7 4.38 12.66 -16.08
CA ILE A 7 4.75 11.41 -16.77
C ILE A 7 3.50 10.56 -16.98
N HIS A 8 3.34 10.11 -18.22
CA HIS A 8 2.30 9.25 -18.76
C HIS A 8 2.29 7.88 -18.07
N LEU A 9 1.14 7.44 -17.54
CA LEU A 9 0.88 6.02 -17.29
C LEU A 9 0.44 5.38 -18.61
N SER A 10 1.27 4.49 -19.16
CA SER A 10 0.94 3.67 -20.33
C SER A 10 0.91 2.19 -19.92
N LYS A 11 -0.30 1.64 -19.78
CA LYS A 11 -0.72 0.30 -20.29
C LYS A 11 -2.13 -0.06 -19.77
N PRO A 12 -3.01 -0.61 -20.63
CA PRO A 12 -4.38 -1.00 -20.27
C PRO A 12 -4.40 -2.44 -19.74
N LEU A 13 -5.07 -2.70 -18.61
CA LEU A 13 -5.50 -4.07 -18.30
C LEU A 13 -6.81 -4.33 -19.05
N LEU A 14 -6.69 -5.20 -20.05
CA LEU A 14 -7.78 -5.71 -20.88
C LEU A 14 -8.60 -6.70 -20.04
N LEU A 15 -9.88 -6.42 -19.80
CA LEU A 15 -10.87 -7.44 -19.45
C LEU A 15 -12.15 -7.17 -20.26
N CYS A 16 -12.24 -7.80 -21.43
CA CYS A 16 -13.46 -8.04 -22.23
C CYS A 16 -13.85 -9.51 -21.95
N LEU A 17 -15.09 -10.01 -21.90
CA LEU A 17 -16.49 -9.65 -22.27
C LEU A 17 -17.37 -10.62 -21.42
N ALA A 18 -18.69 -10.57 -21.21
CA ALA A 18 -19.89 -10.10 -21.93
C ALA A 18 -21.09 -10.27 -20.93
N LEU A 19 -22.33 -9.76 -21.07
CA LEU A 19 -23.08 -8.92 -22.02
C LEU A 19 -24.40 -8.54 -21.29
N GLY A 20 -24.95 -7.34 -21.54
CA GLY A 20 -26.27 -6.99 -21.00
C GLY A 20 -26.79 -5.57 -21.22
N GLY A 21 -26.64 -4.99 -22.42
CA GLY A 21 -27.61 -4.06 -23.03
C GLY A 21 -27.81 -2.65 -22.43
N LEU A 22 -27.23 -1.64 -23.10
CA LEU A 22 -27.87 -0.46 -23.73
C LEU A 22 -26.86 0.68 -23.80
N GLY A 23 -26.66 1.18 -25.02
CA GLY A 23 -25.52 2.00 -25.39
C GLY A 23 -25.50 3.39 -24.77
N MET A 24 -24.32 3.76 -24.28
CA MET A 24 -23.75 5.08 -24.49
C MET A 24 -22.28 4.85 -24.80
N ALA A 25 -21.88 5.15 -26.05
CA ALA A 25 -20.49 5.15 -26.44
C ALA A 25 -19.74 6.16 -25.55
N LEU A 26 -18.92 5.68 -24.62
CA LEU A 26 -17.88 6.50 -24.01
C LEU A 26 -16.85 6.78 -25.10
N ALA A 27 -16.98 7.94 -25.74
CA ALA A 27 -15.86 8.53 -26.45
C ALA A 27 -14.74 8.73 -25.42
N ALA A 28 -13.71 7.90 -25.49
CA ALA A 28 -12.48 8.13 -24.76
C ALA A 28 -11.98 9.54 -25.12
N PRO A 29 -11.62 10.39 -24.14
CA PRO A 29 -11.02 11.67 -24.47
C PRO A 29 -9.74 11.38 -25.24
N THR A 30 -9.71 11.79 -26.51
CA THR A 30 -8.50 11.86 -27.31
C THR A 30 -7.44 12.58 -26.48
N ALA A 31 -6.26 11.97 -26.35
CA ALA A 31 -5.16 12.49 -25.55
C ALA A 31 -4.91 13.97 -25.87
N GLN A 32 -5.37 14.86 -24.99
CA GLN A 32 -5.13 16.28 -25.09
C GLN A 32 -3.69 16.51 -24.61
N ALA A 33 -2.89 17.25 -25.38
CA ALA A 33 -1.50 17.55 -25.07
C ALA A 33 -1.33 18.06 -23.63
N ALA A 34 -0.21 17.71 -22.99
CA ALA A 34 0.12 18.18 -21.64
C ALA A 34 0.16 19.71 -21.61
N VAL A 35 -0.85 20.34 -21.01
CA VAL A 35 -0.95 21.79 -20.85
C VAL A 35 -0.43 22.17 -19.48
N SER A 36 0.76 22.78 -19.42
CA SER A 36 1.36 23.32 -18.20
C SER A 36 0.84 24.74 -17.95
N VAL A 37 -0.34 24.88 -17.35
CA VAL A 37 -0.90 26.18 -16.97
C VAL A 37 -0.88 26.31 -15.44
N ALA A 38 -0.16 27.32 -14.94
CA ALA A 38 -0.11 27.61 -13.51
C ALA A 38 -1.47 28.12 -13.02
N VAL A 39 -1.91 27.67 -11.85
CA VAL A 39 -3.14 28.16 -11.22
C VAL A 39 -2.96 29.65 -10.89
N ASN A 40 -3.89 30.48 -11.36
CA ASN A 40 -3.88 31.92 -11.15
C ASN A 40 -4.85 32.31 -10.02
N THR A 41 -6.15 32.32 -10.27
CA THR A 41 -7.15 32.74 -9.27
C THR A 41 -8.41 31.88 -9.35
N PHE A 42 -8.96 31.52 -8.19
CA PHE A 42 -10.28 30.88 -8.10
C PHE A 42 -11.39 31.92 -8.29
N ARG A 43 -12.16 31.79 -9.37
CA ARG A 43 -13.19 32.76 -9.80
C ARG A 43 -14.62 32.35 -9.43
N GLY A 44 -14.78 31.25 -8.69
CA GLY A 44 -16.10 30.74 -8.30
C GLY A 44 -16.85 30.09 -9.49
N THR A 45 -18.17 30.23 -9.55
CA THR A 45 -18.97 29.68 -10.66
C THR A 45 -18.66 30.40 -11.98
N TRP A 46 -18.55 29.65 -13.08
CA TRP A 46 -18.33 30.21 -14.40
C TRP A 46 -19.46 31.19 -14.80
N ASN A 47 -19.09 32.29 -15.46
CA ASN A 47 -19.95 33.36 -15.92
C ASN A 47 -19.57 33.75 -17.36
N ALA A 48 -20.55 33.71 -18.26
CA ALA A 48 -20.39 34.00 -19.68
C ALA A 48 -19.83 35.41 -19.99
N THR A 49 -20.09 36.40 -19.14
CA THR A 49 -19.66 37.80 -19.37
C THR A 49 -18.34 38.14 -18.69
N ALA A 50 -17.78 37.23 -17.89
CA ALA A 50 -16.53 37.44 -17.19
C ALA A 50 -15.32 37.17 -18.11
N ASN A 51 -14.30 38.01 -17.97
CA ASN A 51 -13.00 37.78 -18.59
C ASN A 51 -12.18 36.82 -17.70
N TYR A 52 -11.68 35.75 -18.31
CA TYR A 52 -10.83 34.75 -17.67
C TYR A 52 -9.42 34.83 -18.25
N ARG A 53 -8.41 34.77 -17.38
CA ARG A 53 -7.00 34.63 -17.77
C ARG A 53 -6.60 33.17 -17.74
N ALA A 54 -5.53 32.83 -18.47
CA ALA A 54 -4.92 31.50 -18.33
C ALA A 54 -4.59 31.24 -16.85
N GLY A 55 -5.01 30.09 -16.34
CA GLY A 55 -4.84 29.71 -14.94
C GLY A 55 -6.04 29.98 -14.04
N ASP A 56 -7.05 30.72 -14.50
CA ASP A 56 -8.26 30.98 -13.70
C ASP A 56 -9.09 29.70 -13.54
N VAL A 57 -9.54 29.43 -12.31
CA VAL A 57 -10.30 28.23 -11.98
C VAL A 57 -11.76 28.58 -11.73
N VAL A 58 -12.67 27.83 -12.35
CA VAL A 58 -14.13 28.01 -12.22
C VAL A 58 -14.84 26.69 -11.91
N GLY A 59 -15.96 26.78 -11.21
CA GLY A 59 -16.93 25.70 -11.10
C GLY A 59 -17.99 25.78 -12.20
N TYR A 60 -18.30 24.66 -12.85
CA TYR A 60 -19.39 24.55 -13.83
C TYR A 60 -19.99 23.14 -13.80
N GLN A 61 -21.31 23.03 -13.71
CA GLN A 61 -22.04 21.74 -13.68
C GLN A 61 -21.48 20.70 -12.67
N LYS A 62 -21.20 21.15 -11.43
CA LYS A 62 -20.62 20.32 -10.34
C LYS A 62 -19.22 19.78 -10.63
N GLN A 63 -18.52 20.35 -11.59
CA GLN A 63 -17.14 20.05 -11.94
C GLN A 63 -16.29 21.32 -11.84
N SER A 64 -14.99 21.14 -11.73
CA SER A 64 -14.02 22.24 -11.64
C SER A 64 -13.13 22.27 -12.87
N TYR A 65 -12.91 23.46 -13.43
CA TYR A 65 -12.16 23.67 -14.67
C TYR A 65 -11.12 24.77 -14.52
N ILE A 66 -10.00 24.67 -15.22
CA ILE A 66 -8.97 25.71 -15.34
C ILE A 66 -8.87 26.23 -16.77
N ALA A 67 -8.85 27.55 -16.93
CA ALA A 67 -8.69 28.20 -18.22
C ALA A 67 -7.27 27.95 -18.76
N GLN A 68 -7.14 27.36 -19.94
CA GLN A 68 -5.86 27.11 -20.58
C GLN A 68 -5.27 28.37 -21.26
N ALA A 69 -6.15 29.27 -21.68
CA ALA A 69 -5.81 30.56 -22.29
C ALA A 69 -6.81 31.63 -21.85
N ALA A 70 -6.44 32.90 -22.02
CA ALA A 70 -7.37 33.99 -21.76
C ALA A 70 -8.60 33.88 -22.68
N ASN A 71 -9.80 33.96 -22.10
CA ASN A 71 -11.05 33.77 -22.83
C ASN A 71 -12.21 34.55 -22.22
N ILE A 72 -13.23 34.81 -23.05
CA ILE A 72 -14.53 35.37 -22.67
C ILE A 72 -15.63 34.55 -23.35
N ASN A 73 -16.74 34.30 -22.65
CA ASN A 73 -17.91 33.59 -23.17
C ASN A 73 -17.62 32.20 -23.79
N LYS A 74 -16.60 31.50 -23.29
CA LYS A 74 -16.32 30.11 -23.67
C LYS A 74 -16.76 29.20 -22.53
N THR A 75 -17.74 28.34 -22.79
CA THR A 75 -18.30 27.44 -21.78
C THR A 75 -17.32 26.31 -21.44
N PRO A 76 -17.08 26.01 -20.15
CA PRO A 76 -16.27 24.89 -19.74
C PRO A 76 -16.91 23.55 -20.12
N ALA A 77 -16.11 22.64 -20.66
CA ALA A 77 -16.51 21.27 -20.97
C ALA A 77 -15.27 20.36 -20.95
N PRO A 78 -15.41 19.04 -20.70
CA PRO A 78 -14.26 18.12 -20.65
C PRO A 78 -13.53 18.01 -22.00
N THR A 79 -14.21 18.33 -23.10
CA THR A 79 -13.67 18.34 -24.48
C THR A 79 -13.21 19.73 -24.93
N SER A 80 -13.28 20.73 -24.05
CA SER A 80 -12.93 22.11 -24.40
C SER A 80 -11.42 22.24 -24.64
N THR A 81 -11.05 23.01 -25.67
CA THR A 81 -9.65 23.41 -25.92
C THR A 81 -9.25 24.67 -25.15
N THR A 82 -10.19 25.31 -24.46
CA THR A 82 -9.95 26.51 -23.65
C THR A 82 -10.03 26.23 -22.16
N TRP A 83 -10.65 25.13 -21.76
CA TRP A 83 -10.85 24.74 -20.36
C TRP A 83 -10.40 23.31 -20.12
N TYR A 84 -9.57 23.11 -19.10
CA TYR A 84 -9.11 21.79 -18.67
C TYR A 84 -9.87 21.35 -17.42
N LEU A 85 -10.35 20.11 -17.39
CA LEU A 85 -11.07 19.55 -16.26
C LEU A 85 -10.10 19.22 -15.11
N LEU A 86 -10.30 19.83 -13.94
CA LEU A 86 -9.50 19.59 -12.74
C LEU A 86 -10.08 18.48 -11.86
N ALA A 87 -11.40 18.46 -11.69
CA ALA A 87 -12.09 17.49 -10.85
C ALA A 87 -13.52 17.28 -11.34
N ALA A 88 -13.93 16.01 -11.43
CA ALA A 88 -15.31 15.61 -11.67
C ALA A 88 -15.92 15.02 -10.41
N GLN A 89 -17.22 15.25 -10.19
CA GLN A 89 -17.97 14.55 -9.16
C GLN A 89 -17.93 13.03 -9.41
N GLY A 90 -17.66 12.25 -8.36
CA GLY A 90 -17.68 10.78 -8.44
C GLY A 90 -19.07 10.21 -8.77
N PRO A 91 -19.15 8.95 -9.23
CA PRO A 91 -20.42 8.30 -9.51
C PRO A 91 -21.33 8.27 -8.28
N ARG A 92 -22.64 8.38 -8.48
CA ARG A 92 -23.63 8.26 -7.40
C ARG A 92 -23.49 6.89 -6.74
N GLY A 93 -23.49 6.85 -5.41
CA GLY A 93 -23.46 5.59 -4.65
C GLY A 93 -24.61 4.66 -5.06
N ILE A 94 -24.36 3.35 -4.98
CA ILE A 94 -25.36 2.32 -5.29
C ILE A 94 -26.65 2.55 -4.49
N GLN A 95 -27.79 2.38 -5.14
CA GLN A 95 -29.10 2.50 -4.50
C GLN A 95 -29.25 1.43 -3.42
N GLY A 96 -29.70 1.82 -2.22
CA GLY A 96 -29.98 0.87 -1.15
C GLY A 96 -30.99 -0.19 -1.58
N ILE A 97 -30.80 -1.43 -1.10
CA ILE A 97 -31.69 -2.55 -1.38
C ILE A 97 -33.15 -2.20 -1.03
N GLN A 98 -34.09 -2.59 -1.90
CA GLN A 98 -35.51 -2.37 -1.69
C GLN A 98 -35.97 -3.15 -0.44
N GLY A 99 -36.73 -2.50 0.45
CA GLY A 99 -37.30 -3.16 1.62
C GLY A 99 -38.24 -4.31 1.22
N ILE A 100 -38.21 -5.41 1.98
CA ILE A 100 -39.12 -6.54 1.80
C ILE A 100 -40.59 -6.07 1.85
N PRO A 101 -41.46 -6.50 0.91
CA PRO A 101 -42.88 -6.20 0.96
C PRO A 101 -43.52 -6.67 2.27
N GLY A 102 -44.38 -5.83 2.86
CA GLY A 102 -45.15 -6.22 4.04
C GLY A 102 -46.05 -7.43 3.77
N THR A 103 -46.26 -8.26 4.79
CA THR A 103 -47.16 -9.41 4.71
C THR A 103 -48.58 -8.97 4.36
N LYS A 104 -49.23 -9.67 3.42
CA LYS A 104 -50.63 -9.43 3.04
C LYS A 104 -51.52 -9.58 4.27
N GLY A 105 -52.37 -8.58 4.55
CA GLY A 105 -53.36 -8.67 5.62
C GLY A 105 -54.35 -9.81 5.40
N ASP A 106 -54.82 -10.41 6.49
CA ASP A 106 -55.75 -11.54 6.46
C ASP A 106 -57.05 -11.20 5.71
N PRO A 107 -57.65 -12.15 4.98
CA PRO A 107 -58.95 -11.96 4.33
C PRO A 107 -60.03 -11.59 5.36
N GLY A 108 -60.81 -10.55 5.07
CA GLY A 108 -61.99 -10.20 5.87
C GLY A 108 -63.00 -11.35 5.90
N ALA A 109 -63.70 -11.49 7.03
CA ALA A 109 -64.72 -12.52 7.23
C ALA A 109 -65.82 -12.46 6.16
N LYS A 110 -66.22 -13.64 5.67
CA LYS A 110 -67.28 -13.82 4.67
C LYS A 110 -68.64 -13.41 5.26
N GLY A 111 -69.29 -12.42 4.67
CA GLY A 111 -70.68 -12.06 5.00
C GLY A 111 -71.69 -13.03 4.40
N ASP A 112 -72.82 -13.20 5.09
CA ASP A 112 -73.92 -14.11 4.72
C ASP A 112 -74.68 -13.67 3.46
N THR A 113 -75.27 -14.67 2.80
CA THR A 113 -75.73 -14.67 1.41
C THR A 113 -77.00 -13.84 1.18
N GLY A 114 -76.91 -12.85 0.29
CA GLY A 114 -78.03 -12.27 -0.46
C GLY A 114 -77.80 -12.45 -1.97
N ALA A 115 -78.87 -12.56 -2.76
CA ALA A 115 -78.82 -12.85 -4.20
C ALA A 115 -77.83 -11.92 -4.96
N ALA A 116 -76.90 -12.52 -5.72
CA ALA A 116 -75.81 -11.81 -6.37
C ALA A 116 -76.31 -10.90 -7.51
N GLY A 117 -76.15 -9.58 -7.33
CA GLY A 117 -76.23 -8.60 -8.42
C GLY A 117 -75.03 -8.73 -9.37
N ALA A 118 -75.19 -8.20 -10.59
CA ALA A 118 -74.14 -8.22 -11.62
C ALA A 118 -72.81 -7.71 -11.07
N ARG A 119 -71.72 -8.45 -11.31
CA ARG A 119 -70.37 -8.09 -10.87
C ARG A 119 -70.00 -6.71 -11.42
N GLY A 120 -69.75 -5.76 -10.52
CA GLY A 120 -69.32 -4.41 -10.90
C GLY A 120 -68.00 -4.42 -11.69
N PRO A 121 -67.75 -3.40 -12.53
CA PRO A 121 -66.52 -3.29 -13.31
C PRO A 121 -65.28 -3.30 -12.40
N ALA A 122 -64.16 -3.78 -12.93
CA ALA A 122 -62.89 -3.78 -12.20
C ALA A 122 -62.51 -2.34 -11.79
N GLY A 123 -62.08 -2.16 -10.55
CA GLY A 123 -61.63 -0.86 -10.05
C GLY A 123 -60.39 -0.36 -10.80
N PRO A 124 -60.21 0.96 -10.93
CA PRO A 124 -59.03 1.53 -11.58
C PRO A 124 -57.75 1.08 -10.89
N LYS A 125 -56.68 0.92 -11.68
CA LYS A 125 -55.35 0.61 -11.18
C LYS A 125 -54.89 1.73 -10.24
N GLY A 126 -54.38 1.36 -9.06
CA GLY A 126 -53.86 2.35 -8.10
C GLY A 126 -52.68 3.14 -8.67
N ASP A 127 -52.61 4.42 -8.32
CA ASP A 127 -51.56 5.33 -8.78
C ASP A 127 -50.16 4.84 -8.34
N PRO A 128 -49.10 5.14 -9.13
CA PRO A 128 -47.73 4.86 -8.73
C PRO A 128 -47.39 5.50 -7.38
N GLY A 129 -46.65 4.78 -6.54
CA GLY A 129 -46.17 5.32 -5.26
C GLY A 129 -45.30 6.57 -5.46
N ALA A 130 -45.42 7.53 -4.53
CA ALA A 130 -44.66 8.78 -4.58
C ALA A 130 -43.13 8.50 -4.66
N PRO A 131 -42.36 9.32 -5.40
CA PRO A 131 -40.91 9.21 -5.42
C PRO A 131 -40.32 9.22 -4.00
N GLY A 132 -39.31 8.40 -3.77
CA GLY A 132 -38.58 8.40 -2.50
C GLY A 132 -37.98 9.79 -2.25
N LYS A 133 -38.18 10.31 -1.04
CA LYS A 133 -37.58 11.55 -0.55
C LYS A 133 -36.07 11.56 -0.83
N ASP A 134 -35.58 12.69 -1.35
CA ASP A 134 -34.16 12.89 -1.60
C ASP A 134 -33.35 12.61 -0.34
N GLY A 135 -32.25 11.86 -0.48
CA GLY A 135 -31.29 11.66 0.59
C GLY A 135 -30.79 13.02 1.06
N THR A 136 -30.79 13.26 2.37
CA THR A 136 -30.22 14.48 2.95
C THR A 136 -28.76 14.59 2.50
N ASN A 137 -28.36 15.75 1.95
CA ASN A 137 -26.95 16.05 1.76
C ASN A 137 -26.23 15.76 3.07
N GLY A 138 -25.20 14.91 3.03
CA GLY A 138 -24.35 14.68 4.20
C GLY A 138 -23.92 16.05 4.72
N THR A 139 -24.18 16.33 5.99
CA THR A 139 -23.60 17.47 6.66
C THR A 139 -22.10 17.39 6.45
N ASN A 140 -21.46 18.44 5.91
CA ASN A 140 -20.00 18.53 5.92
C ASN A 140 -19.54 18.17 7.33
N GLY A 141 -18.75 17.10 7.47
CA GLY A 141 -18.22 16.70 8.77
C GLY A 141 -17.55 17.91 9.41
N SER A 142 -17.90 18.23 10.64
CA SER A 142 -17.13 19.24 11.38
C SER A 142 -15.76 18.65 11.62
N PHE A 143 -14.72 19.29 11.09
CA PHE A 143 -13.36 18.88 11.42
C PHE A 143 -13.13 19.02 12.94
N PRO A 144 -12.40 18.08 13.57
CA PRO A 144 -12.00 18.22 14.97
C PRO A 144 -11.26 19.55 15.21
N ALA A 145 -11.37 20.10 16.42
CA ALA A 145 -10.60 21.28 16.78
C ALA A 145 -9.09 21.01 16.59
N GLY A 146 -8.43 21.83 15.76
CA GLY A 146 -6.99 21.72 15.46
C GLY A 146 -6.61 21.42 14.00
N THR A 147 -7.58 21.19 13.11
CA THR A 147 -7.29 20.96 11.68
C THR A 147 -6.92 22.26 10.95
N ALA A 148 -5.85 22.22 10.16
CA ALA A 148 -5.39 23.32 9.32
C ALA A 148 -5.93 23.21 7.88
N ARG A 149 -5.88 24.32 7.14
CA ARG A 149 -6.21 24.33 5.71
C ARG A 149 -5.22 23.42 4.97
N GLY A 150 -5.72 22.34 4.38
CA GLY A 150 -4.94 21.38 3.59
C GLY A 150 -4.90 19.96 4.17
N ASP A 151 -5.41 19.77 5.39
CA ASP A 151 -5.55 18.44 5.98
C ASP A 151 -6.66 17.64 5.29
N MET A 152 -6.45 16.33 5.16
CA MET A 152 -7.36 15.37 4.55
C MET A 152 -7.81 14.34 5.59
N GLN A 153 -8.94 13.67 5.34
CA GLN A 153 -9.41 12.53 6.14
C GLN A 153 -9.42 11.28 5.29
N TRP A 154 -8.94 10.16 5.83
CA TRP A 154 -8.92 8.85 5.20
C TRP A 154 -9.52 7.79 6.13
N TRP A 155 -10.31 6.87 5.58
CA TRP A 155 -10.92 5.78 6.34
C TRP A 155 -10.05 4.53 6.24
N ASP A 156 -9.57 4.00 7.37
CA ASP A 156 -8.67 2.84 7.41
C ASP A 156 -9.39 1.48 7.41
N GLY A 157 -10.73 1.49 7.43
CA GLY A 157 -11.57 0.29 7.60
C GLY A 157 -12.28 0.24 8.96
N THR A 158 -11.77 0.96 9.95
CA THR A 158 -12.24 0.97 11.34
C THR A 158 -12.46 2.37 11.92
N ALA A 159 -11.67 3.36 11.49
CA ALA A 159 -11.73 4.74 11.95
C ALA A 159 -11.36 5.74 10.84
N TRP A 160 -11.79 7.00 11.03
CA TRP A 160 -11.33 8.12 10.22
C TRP A 160 -10.00 8.62 10.78
N VAL A 161 -8.97 8.58 9.95
CA VAL A 161 -7.61 9.01 10.22
C VAL A 161 -7.35 10.35 9.52
N MET A 162 -6.73 11.30 10.23
CA MET A 162 -6.32 12.58 9.66
C MET A 162 -4.98 12.44 8.93
N ILE A 163 -4.88 12.98 7.72
CA ILE A 163 -3.65 13.12 6.95
C ILE A 163 -3.32 14.61 6.88
N PRO A 164 -2.25 15.08 7.54
CA PRO A 164 -1.86 16.47 7.49
C PRO A 164 -1.56 16.94 6.07
N ALA A 165 -1.68 18.25 5.83
CA ALA A 165 -1.27 18.86 4.57
C ALA A 165 0.18 18.51 4.21
N GLY A 166 0.41 18.04 2.98
CA GLY A 166 1.74 17.74 2.48
C GLY A 166 2.61 19.00 2.37
N LEU A 167 3.92 18.84 2.59
CA LEU A 167 4.88 19.91 2.32
C LEU A 167 4.91 20.22 0.82
N HIS A 168 5.35 21.44 0.48
CA HIS A 168 5.55 21.85 -0.91
C HIS A 168 6.38 20.81 -1.68
N ASN A 169 5.94 20.48 -2.90
CA ASN A 169 6.58 19.52 -3.81
C ASN A 169 6.48 18.03 -3.39
N THR A 170 5.46 17.69 -2.60
CA THR A 170 5.06 16.29 -2.34
C THR A 170 3.82 15.91 -3.16
N THR A 171 3.66 14.63 -3.47
CA THR A 171 2.51 14.01 -4.14
C THR A 171 1.91 12.97 -3.22
N LEU A 172 0.59 13.00 -3.00
CA LEU A 172 -0.09 11.97 -2.22
C LEU A 172 -0.14 10.66 -3.02
N LYS A 173 0.49 9.60 -2.52
CA LYS A 173 0.52 8.25 -3.12
C LYS A 173 -0.07 7.23 -2.14
N ASN A 174 -0.59 6.12 -2.66
CA ASN A 174 -0.99 4.97 -1.84
C ASN A 174 0.25 4.13 -1.54
N CYS A 175 0.68 4.11 -0.28
CA CYS A 175 1.82 3.35 0.22
C CYS A 175 1.29 2.26 1.17
N ASN A 176 1.25 1.01 0.70
CA ASN A 176 0.75 -0.16 1.46
C ASN A 176 -0.68 0.00 2.02
N GLY A 177 -1.58 0.62 1.25
CA GLY A 177 -2.96 0.85 1.66
C GLY A 177 -3.18 2.19 2.38
N VAL A 178 -2.12 2.91 2.75
CA VAL A 178 -2.18 4.20 3.47
C VAL A 178 -1.83 5.35 2.51
N PRO A 179 -2.64 6.42 2.40
CA PRO A 179 -2.26 7.58 1.59
C PRO A 179 -1.18 8.42 2.28
N THR A 180 -0.06 8.67 1.59
CA THR A 180 1.13 9.35 2.13
C THR A 180 1.71 10.38 1.16
N TRP A 181 2.13 11.55 1.66
CA TRP A 181 2.76 12.61 0.86
C TRP A 181 4.25 12.32 0.58
N VAL A 182 4.66 12.25 -0.69
CA VAL A 182 6.03 11.86 -1.08
C VAL A 182 6.63 12.71 -2.21
N VAL A 183 7.94 12.94 -2.21
CA VAL A 183 8.62 13.80 -3.21
C VAL A 183 8.83 13.09 -4.56
N ALA A 184 8.93 11.76 -4.58
CA ALA A 184 9.12 10.98 -5.81
C ALA A 184 8.43 9.60 -5.78
N HIS A 185 8.70 8.78 -4.76
CA HIS A 185 8.16 7.42 -4.59
C HIS A 185 7.74 7.20 -3.13
N CYS A 186 6.89 6.21 -2.85
CA CYS A 186 6.65 5.77 -1.48
C CYS A 186 8.01 5.43 -0.81
N PRO A 187 8.28 5.84 0.45
CA PRO A 187 9.37 5.25 1.23
C PRO A 187 9.10 3.75 1.31
N SER A 188 10.04 2.93 0.86
CA SER A 188 9.77 1.56 0.44
C SER A 188 9.88 0.51 1.54
N PHE A 189 10.69 0.71 2.58
CA PHE A 189 10.64 -0.05 3.83
C PHE A 189 11.32 0.78 4.94
N VAL A 190 10.84 0.70 6.17
CA VAL A 190 11.55 1.15 7.38
C VAL A 190 12.00 -0.04 8.22
N ILE A 191 13.01 0.14 9.07
CA ILE A 191 13.43 -0.91 10.02
C ILE A 191 12.22 -1.29 10.88
N GLY A 192 11.91 -2.59 10.92
CA GLY A 192 10.75 -3.18 11.58
C GLY A 192 9.60 -3.55 10.64
N ASP A 193 9.60 -3.06 9.40
CA ASP A 193 8.58 -3.43 8.42
C ASP A 193 8.66 -4.90 8.02
N THR A 194 7.54 -5.43 7.53
CA THR A 194 7.52 -6.70 6.82
C THR A 194 8.10 -6.49 5.42
N GLY A 195 9.26 -7.09 5.15
CA GLY A 195 9.94 -6.99 3.87
C GLY A 195 9.32 -7.86 2.78
N PRO A 196 9.89 -7.87 1.57
CA PRO A 196 9.26 -8.46 0.39
C PRO A 196 9.10 -9.98 0.46
N ALA A 197 9.97 -10.71 1.18
CA ALA A 197 9.75 -12.14 1.41
C ALA A 197 8.88 -12.42 2.64
N GLY A 198 8.43 -11.40 3.37
CA GLY A 198 7.72 -11.55 4.65
C GLY A 198 8.64 -11.66 5.86
N GLY A 199 9.93 -11.34 5.71
CA GLY A 199 10.87 -11.17 6.81
C GLY A 199 10.70 -9.81 7.49
N ILE A 200 11.53 -9.56 8.49
CA ILE A 200 11.56 -8.31 9.23
C ILE A 200 12.75 -7.48 8.74
N VAL A 201 12.49 -6.32 8.15
CA VAL A 201 13.54 -5.42 7.67
C VAL A 201 14.34 -4.92 8.86
N PHE A 202 15.65 -5.17 8.89
CA PHE A 202 16.51 -4.77 10.01
C PHE A 202 17.63 -3.81 9.61
N TYR A 203 17.92 -3.69 8.32
CA TYR A 203 18.96 -2.82 7.79
C TYR A 203 18.56 -2.26 6.43
N LEU A 204 18.95 -1.02 6.14
CA LEU A 204 18.74 -0.35 4.84
C LEU A 204 20.10 0.11 4.30
N THR A 205 20.40 -0.21 3.05
CA THR A 205 21.66 0.19 2.41
C THR A 205 21.64 1.63 1.92
N ASP A 206 20.46 2.24 1.82
CA ASP A 206 20.28 3.62 1.39
C ASP A 206 19.11 4.31 2.09
N ASN A 207 19.07 5.64 1.97
CA ASN A 207 18.01 6.47 2.54
C ASN A 207 16.70 6.43 1.72
N SER A 208 16.67 5.69 0.61
CA SER A 208 15.45 5.50 -0.18
C SER A 208 14.57 4.39 0.40
N GLY A 209 15.17 3.48 1.17
CA GLY A 209 14.51 2.32 1.77
C GLY A 209 14.14 1.26 0.73
N GLN A 210 14.73 1.30 -0.48
CA GLN A 210 14.42 0.36 -1.57
C GLN A 210 15.25 -0.90 -1.47
N HIS A 211 16.42 -0.79 -0.82
CA HIS A 211 17.37 -1.86 -0.67
C HIS A 211 17.79 -2.01 0.78
N GLY A 212 17.97 -3.25 1.21
CA GLY A 212 18.24 -3.56 2.60
C GLY A 212 18.38 -5.04 2.88
N LEU A 213 18.36 -5.36 4.16
CA LEU A 213 18.37 -6.72 4.66
C LEU A 213 17.12 -6.97 5.49
N GLU A 214 16.55 -8.17 5.34
CA GLU A 214 15.48 -8.66 6.21
C GLU A 214 15.87 -9.98 6.86
N ALA A 215 15.42 -10.18 8.09
CA ALA A 215 15.64 -11.39 8.87
C ALA A 215 14.39 -12.25 8.85
N ALA A 216 14.55 -13.57 8.91
CA ALA A 216 13.43 -14.48 9.03
C ALA A 216 12.60 -14.15 10.28
N PRO A 217 11.26 -14.26 10.25
CA PRO A 217 10.41 -13.93 11.40
C PRO A 217 10.58 -14.90 12.57
N VAL A 218 11.11 -16.10 12.34
CA VAL A 218 11.39 -17.14 13.34
C VAL A 218 12.81 -17.68 13.22
N ASP A 219 13.35 -18.24 14.31
CA ASP A 219 14.64 -18.95 14.30
C ASP A 219 14.52 -20.25 13.51
N GLN A 220 15.47 -20.50 12.60
CA GLN A 220 15.54 -21.73 11.83
C GLN A 220 16.05 -22.89 12.70
N SER A 221 16.87 -22.58 13.71
CA SER A 221 17.28 -23.54 14.75
C SER A 221 17.65 -22.83 16.05
N ALA A 222 17.29 -23.43 17.18
CA ALA A 222 17.75 -22.99 18.50
C ALA A 222 19.17 -23.47 18.83
N ALA A 223 19.66 -24.48 18.11
CA ALA A 223 20.94 -25.15 18.37
C ALA A 223 21.42 -25.87 17.10
N ALA A 224 22.43 -25.31 16.43
CA ALA A 224 23.13 -25.94 15.32
C ALA A 224 24.65 -25.73 15.46
N PRO A 225 25.49 -26.70 15.08
CA PRO A 225 26.92 -26.49 14.98
C PRO A 225 27.23 -25.52 13.82
N TRP A 226 28.32 -24.76 13.93
CA TRP A 226 28.86 -24.06 12.77
C TRP A 226 29.37 -25.07 11.73
N GLY A 227 29.92 -26.19 12.20
CA GLY A 227 30.26 -27.37 11.40
C GLY A 227 31.73 -27.45 11.00
N CYS A 228 32.17 -28.64 10.57
CA CYS A 228 33.49 -28.90 10.01
C CYS A 228 34.65 -28.33 10.84
N ALA A 229 34.60 -28.52 12.15
CA ALA A 229 35.71 -28.17 13.04
C ALA A 229 36.99 -28.91 12.62
N GLY A 230 38.10 -28.19 12.53
CA GLY A 230 39.38 -28.67 11.99
C GLY A 230 39.58 -28.38 10.50
N ILE A 231 38.56 -27.87 9.78
CA ILE A 231 38.65 -27.43 8.39
C ILE A 231 38.58 -25.90 8.35
N PHE A 232 39.57 -25.28 7.71
CA PHE A 232 39.58 -23.85 7.42
C PHE A 232 38.98 -23.60 6.03
N ILE A 233 38.05 -22.67 5.94
CA ILE A 233 37.32 -22.27 4.73
C ILE A 233 37.65 -20.79 4.46
N PRO A 234 38.78 -20.48 3.79
CA PRO A 234 39.29 -19.12 3.67
C PRO A 234 38.31 -18.12 3.05
N ALA A 235 37.37 -18.59 2.23
CA ALA A 235 36.36 -17.78 1.56
C ALA A 235 35.17 -17.40 2.46
N ALA A 236 35.10 -17.93 3.68
CA ALA A 236 34.05 -17.62 4.66
C ALA A 236 34.51 -16.58 5.73
N ASN A 237 35.57 -15.81 5.47
CA ASN A 237 36.14 -14.86 6.43
C ASN A 237 35.61 -13.42 6.31
N GLY A 238 34.65 -13.17 5.42
CA GLY A 238 34.07 -11.83 5.21
C GLY A 238 33.29 -11.38 6.46
N THR A 239 33.63 -10.21 7.01
CA THR A 239 32.93 -9.66 8.19
C THR A 239 31.83 -8.68 7.82
N ALA A 240 32.02 -7.93 6.73
CA ALA A 240 31.23 -6.74 6.40
C ALA A 240 29.77 -7.05 6.05
N VAL A 241 28.92 -6.03 6.14
CA VAL A 241 27.54 -6.07 5.64
C VAL A 241 27.54 -6.43 4.15
N GLY A 242 26.70 -7.38 3.74
CA GLY A 242 26.62 -7.91 2.37
C GLY A 242 27.55 -9.09 2.07
N THR A 243 28.34 -9.56 3.02
CA THR A 243 29.23 -10.73 2.81
C THR A 243 28.64 -12.07 3.26
N GLY A 244 27.53 -12.09 4.00
CA GLY A 244 26.97 -13.31 4.57
C GLY A 244 26.56 -14.36 3.53
N ALA A 245 25.97 -13.94 2.41
CA ALA A 245 25.58 -14.84 1.32
C ALA A 245 26.79 -15.56 0.71
N ALA A 246 27.86 -14.83 0.40
CA ALA A 246 29.08 -15.39 -0.16
C ALA A 246 29.80 -16.33 0.83
N ASN A 247 29.83 -15.95 2.12
CA ASN A 247 30.37 -16.80 3.17
C ASN A 247 29.56 -18.10 3.30
N THR A 248 28.24 -18.01 3.32
CA THR A 248 27.33 -19.17 3.44
C THR A 248 27.57 -20.14 2.30
N ALA A 249 27.59 -19.67 1.06
CA ALA A 249 27.90 -20.48 -0.12
C ALA A 249 29.29 -21.13 -0.04
N ALA A 250 30.30 -20.43 0.48
CA ALA A 250 31.63 -20.98 0.69
C ALA A 250 31.64 -22.09 1.76
N ILE A 251 30.89 -21.93 2.84
CA ILE A 251 30.75 -22.94 3.89
C ILE A 251 30.08 -24.20 3.32
N GLU A 252 29.01 -24.05 2.54
CA GLU A 252 28.32 -25.20 1.94
C GLU A 252 29.21 -25.98 0.97
N ALA A 253 30.02 -25.27 0.18
CA ALA A 253 31.00 -25.88 -0.72
C ALA A 253 32.15 -26.55 0.04
N GLY A 254 32.58 -25.97 1.16
CA GLY A 254 33.71 -26.44 1.96
C GLY A 254 33.36 -27.47 3.05
N CYS A 255 32.09 -27.63 3.39
CA CYS A 255 31.64 -28.45 4.51
C CYS A 255 30.51 -29.42 4.13
N ALA A 256 30.82 -30.71 4.09
CA ALA A 256 29.84 -31.76 3.78
C ALA A 256 28.93 -32.14 4.97
N GLU A 257 29.25 -31.71 6.19
CA GLU A 257 28.49 -32.07 7.39
C GLU A 257 27.02 -31.62 7.28
N PRO A 258 26.04 -32.49 7.61
CA PRO A 258 24.63 -32.14 7.58
C PRO A 258 24.23 -31.32 8.82
N GLY A 259 23.18 -30.50 8.70
CA GLY A 259 22.61 -29.78 9.85
C GLY A 259 23.47 -28.64 10.41
N ILE A 260 24.51 -28.22 9.69
CA ILE A 260 25.32 -27.06 10.06
C ILE A 260 24.53 -25.75 9.88
N ALA A 261 24.90 -24.73 10.64
CA ALA A 261 24.21 -23.44 10.67
C ALA A 261 23.99 -22.81 9.29
N ALA A 262 25.00 -22.86 8.42
CA ALA A 262 24.92 -22.34 7.05
C ALA A 262 23.82 -23.03 6.24
N LYS A 263 23.81 -24.37 6.20
CA LYS A 263 22.80 -25.17 5.49
C LYS A 263 21.40 -25.03 6.08
N VAL A 264 21.31 -24.84 7.40
CA VAL A 264 20.02 -24.60 8.08
C VAL A 264 19.43 -23.26 7.66
N ALA A 265 20.27 -22.22 7.49
CA ALA A 265 19.84 -20.92 7.00
C ALA A 265 19.50 -20.93 5.51
N ASP A 266 20.33 -21.56 4.68
CA ASP A 266 20.17 -21.65 3.22
C ASP A 266 18.94 -22.47 2.80
N ALA A 267 18.63 -23.55 3.53
CA ALA A 267 17.43 -24.35 3.29
C ALA A 267 16.11 -23.63 3.63
N TYR A 268 16.16 -22.44 4.22
CA TYR A 268 14.97 -21.69 4.60
C TYR A 268 14.32 -21.05 3.36
N SER A 269 13.00 -21.13 3.28
CA SER A 269 12.22 -20.43 2.26
C SER A 269 10.97 -19.81 2.84
N LEU A 270 10.59 -18.66 2.30
CA LEU A 270 9.41 -17.91 2.72
C LEU A 270 8.80 -17.16 1.53
N ASN A 271 7.49 -17.30 1.33
CA ASN A 271 6.74 -16.61 0.28
C ASN A 271 7.34 -16.69 -1.14
N GLY A 272 7.99 -17.82 -1.46
CA GLY A 272 8.61 -18.04 -2.78
C GLY A 272 10.04 -17.53 -2.93
N TYR A 273 10.66 -17.07 -1.84
CA TYR A 273 12.07 -16.70 -1.78
C TYR A 273 12.88 -17.80 -1.08
N ASP A 274 13.95 -18.25 -1.72
CA ASP A 274 14.87 -19.31 -1.30
C ASP A 274 16.33 -18.82 -1.25
N ASP A 275 16.55 -17.50 -1.29
CA ASP A 275 17.85 -16.83 -1.27
C ASP A 275 18.30 -16.40 0.14
N TRP A 276 17.92 -17.18 1.16
CA TRP A 276 18.23 -16.91 2.56
C TRP A 276 19.62 -17.43 2.93
N TYR A 277 20.30 -16.77 3.87
CA TYR A 277 21.67 -17.13 4.24
C TYR A 277 21.98 -16.85 5.70
N LEU A 278 23.08 -17.42 6.20
CA LEU A 278 23.59 -17.14 7.54
C LEU A 278 24.30 -15.78 7.53
N PRO A 279 23.92 -14.80 8.39
CA PRO A 279 24.46 -13.44 8.34
C PRO A 279 25.96 -13.41 8.64
N SER A 280 26.69 -12.49 8.01
CA SER A 280 28.06 -12.16 8.40
C SER A 280 28.10 -11.54 9.81
N ARG A 281 29.30 -11.44 10.38
CA ARG A 281 29.52 -10.83 11.70
C ARG A 281 28.88 -9.45 11.82
N ASP A 282 29.06 -8.59 10.82
CA ASP A 282 28.57 -7.22 10.89
C ASP A 282 27.06 -7.14 10.53
N GLU A 283 26.53 -8.02 9.66
CA GLU A 283 25.06 -8.13 9.44
C GLU A 283 24.32 -8.58 10.71
N LEU A 284 24.89 -9.55 11.43
CA LEU A 284 24.34 -10.01 12.69
C LEU A 284 24.36 -8.91 13.75
N ASN A 285 25.37 -8.03 13.71
CA ASN A 285 25.44 -6.86 14.58
C ASN A 285 24.38 -5.82 14.25
N GLU A 286 24.14 -5.50 12.97
CA GLU A 286 23.05 -4.61 12.56
C GLU A 286 21.69 -5.14 13.05
N LEU A 287 21.48 -6.47 12.94
CA LEU A 287 20.28 -7.11 13.46
C LEU A 287 20.15 -6.96 14.99
N TYR A 288 21.24 -7.15 15.74
CA TYR A 288 21.25 -6.90 17.17
C TYR A 288 20.98 -5.43 17.51
N GLN A 289 21.57 -4.48 16.80
CA GLN A 289 21.32 -3.05 17.01
C GLN A 289 19.83 -2.72 16.84
N ALA A 290 19.22 -3.19 15.75
CA ALA A 290 17.79 -3.03 15.52
C ALA A 290 16.93 -3.65 16.64
N LYS A 291 17.33 -4.84 17.13
CA LYS A 291 16.65 -5.50 18.27
C LYS A 291 16.80 -4.69 19.56
N SER A 292 18.00 -4.19 19.84
CA SER A 292 18.30 -3.43 21.08
C SER A 292 17.52 -2.12 21.16
N LEU A 293 17.14 -1.56 20.01
CA LEU A 293 16.28 -0.38 19.88
C LEU A 293 14.79 -0.71 19.88
N ASN A 294 14.42 -1.99 20.09
CA ASN A 294 13.05 -2.52 20.00
C ASN A 294 12.37 -2.25 18.64
N LEU A 295 13.15 -2.16 17.56
CA LEU A 295 12.61 -1.97 16.21
C LEU A 295 12.23 -3.31 15.55
N VAL A 296 12.89 -4.41 15.96
CA VAL A 296 12.61 -5.76 15.48
C VAL A 296 12.40 -6.72 16.65
N GLY A 297 11.55 -7.73 16.45
CA GLY A 297 11.14 -8.69 17.49
C GLY A 297 11.21 -10.14 17.02
N GLY A 298 10.83 -11.07 17.90
CA GLY A 298 10.79 -12.51 17.57
C GLY A 298 12.12 -13.26 17.76
N PHE A 299 13.09 -12.65 18.46
CA PHE A 299 14.40 -13.24 18.77
C PHE A 299 14.47 -13.75 20.20
N ALA A 300 14.94 -14.99 20.40
CA ALA A 300 15.34 -15.44 21.73
C ALA A 300 16.59 -14.67 22.20
N ASN A 301 16.69 -14.41 23.51
CA ASN A 301 17.93 -13.92 24.13
C ASN A 301 18.93 -15.07 24.23
N ASN A 302 19.51 -15.43 23.10
CA ASN A 302 20.48 -16.50 22.93
C ASN A 302 21.67 -16.00 22.10
N THR A 303 22.73 -16.80 22.03
CA THR A 303 23.86 -16.57 21.11
C THR A 303 23.52 -17.13 19.73
N TYR A 304 23.79 -16.35 18.68
CA TYR A 304 23.57 -16.71 17.29
C TYR A 304 24.88 -16.81 16.53
N TRP A 305 24.96 -17.78 15.62
CA TRP A 305 26.07 -17.90 14.71
C TRP A 305 26.08 -16.80 13.66
N SER A 306 27.28 -16.33 13.31
CA SER A 306 27.52 -15.67 12.03
C SER A 306 28.17 -16.66 11.05
N SER A 307 28.13 -16.34 9.76
CA SER A 307 28.85 -17.06 8.71
C SER A 307 30.35 -16.77 8.71
N THR A 308 30.84 -15.86 9.55
CA THR A 308 32.22 -15.38 9.50
C THR A 308 33.15 -16.31 10.27
N GLU A 309 33.97 -17.04 9.55
CA GLU A 309 35.02 -17.91 10.06
C GLU A 309 36.22 -17.11 10.58
N ILE A 310 36.87 -17.60 11.64
CA ILE A 310 38.14 -17.06 12.13
C ILE A 310 39.29 -17.97 11.72
N ASP A 311 39.17 -19.26 12.03
CA ASP A 311 40.16 -20.27 11.71
C ASP A 311 39.50 -21.66 11.56
N ALA A 312 40.32 -22.71 11.47
CA ALA A 312 39.85 -24.07 11.32
C ALA A 312 38.86 -24.53 12.40
N ASN A 313 38.90 -23.95 13.60
CA ASN A 313 38.14 -24.38 14.77
C ASN A 313 37.20 -23.31 15.34
N LEU A 314 37.37 -22.03 14.99
CA LEU A 314 36.67 -20.90 15.59
C LEU A 314 35.85 -20.11 14.57
N ALA A 315 34.69 -19.61 15.00
CA ALA A 315 33.84 -18.73 14.22
C ALA A 315 33.22 -17.62 15.09
N TRP A 316 32.77 -16.55 14.44
CA TRP A 316 32.12 -15.42 15.10
C TRP A 316 30.65 -15.71 15.42
N SER A 317 30.19 -15.15 16.53
CA SER A 317 28.82 -15.24 17.03
C SER A 317 28.44 -13.96 17.77
N GLN A 318 27.16 -13.78 18.07
CA GLN A 318 26.69 -12.64 18.86
C GLN A 318 25.60 -13.04 19.85
N ASP A 319 25.76 -12.61 21.10
CA ASP A 319 24.78 -12.79 22.15
C ASP A 319 23.69 -11.71 22.06
N PHE A 320 22.45 -12.11 21.82
CA PHE A 320 21.33 -11.17 21.68
C PHE A 320 20.74 -10.70 23.01
N GLY A 321 21.18 -11.25 24.14
CA GLY A 321 20.87 -10.77 25.48
C GLY A 321 21.80 -9.65 25.94
N THR A 322 23.08 -9.67 25.56
CA THR A 322 24.09 -8.70 26.00
C THR A 322 24.65 -7.80 24.88
N GLY A 323 24.53 -8.22 23.63
CA GLY A 323 25.11 -7.56 22.46
C GLY A 323 26.55 -7.91 22.16
N ASN A 324 27.19 -8.71 23.01
CA ASN A 324 28.59 -9.05 22.87
C ASN A 324 28.82 -9.91 21.62
N GLN A 325 29.81 -9.52 20.81
CA GLN A 325 30.35 -10.37 19.78
C GLN A 325 31.37 -11.32 20.40
N LEU A 326 31.16 -12.62 20.20
CA LEU A 326 31.87 -13.69 20.86
C LEU A 326 32.49 -14.64 19.83
N ILE A 327 33.53 -15.35 20.25
CA ILE A 327 34.20 -16.37 19.46
C ILE A 327 33.89 -17.72 20.11
N TYR A 328 33.34 -18.65 19.33
CA TYR A 328 33.04 -20.00 19.79
C TYR A 328 33.69 -21.05 18.90
N GLY A 329 33.94 -22.22 19.49
CA GLY A 329 34.35 -23.40 18.74
C GLY A 329 33.23 -23.86 17.82
N LYS A 330 33.56 -24.22 16.58
CA LYS A 330 32.61 -24.63 15.53
C LYS A 330 31.74 -25.85 15.88
N TYR A 331 32.18 -26.65 16.87
CA TYR A 331 31.43 -27.77 17.44
C TYR A 331 30.32 -27.33 18.42
N SER A 332 30.32 -26.07 18.86
CA SER A 332 29.29 -25.54 19.77
C SER A 332 27.97 -25.41 19.04
N SER A 333 26.87 -25.67 19.73
CA SER A 333 25.53 -25.53 19.15
C SER A 333 24.91 -24.20 19.58
N LEU A 334 24.74 -23.28 18.62
CA LEU A 334 24.17 -21.94 18.85
C LEU A 334 22.93 -21.72 17.97
N GLY A 335 22.21 -20.62 18.18
CA GLY A 335 21.03 -20.27 17.41
C GLY A 335 21.36 -19.90 15.95
N VAL A 336 20.37 -20.12 15.07
CA VAL A 336 20.44 -19.78 13.65
C VAL A 336 19.26 -18.91 13.29
N ARG A 337 19.57 -17.73 12.77
CA ARG A 337 18.60 -16.83 12.14
C ARG A 337 19.09 -16.53 10.72
N ALA A 338 18.26 -16.89 9.74
CA ALA A 338 18.52 -16.59 8.35
C ALA A 338 18.18 -15.12 8.04
N VAL A 339 18.95 -14.52 7.14
CA VAL A 339 18.72 -13.19 6.59
C VAL A 339 18.76 -13.24 5.06
N ARG A 340 18.22 -12.23 4.39
CA ARG A 340 18.35 -12.05 2.94
C ARG A 340 18.47 -10.58 2.57
N ALA A 341 19.01 -10.30 1.39
CA ALA A 341 19.03 -8.97 0.81
C ALA A 341 17.81 -8.74 -0.10
N PHE A 342 17.37 -7.49 -0.23
CA PHE A 342 16.34 -7.06 -1.18
C PHE A 342 16.68 -5.70 -1.81
#